data_AF-A0AAQ3P6A0-F1
#
_entry.id   AF-A0AAQ3P6A0-F1
#
_cell.length_a   1.000
_cell.length_b   1.000
_cell.length_c   1.000
_cell.angle_alpha   90.00
_cell.angle_beta   90.00
_cell.angle_gamma   90.00
#
_symmetry.space_group_name_H-M   'P 1'
#
loop_
_entity.id
_entity.type
_entity.pdbx_description
1 polymer ?
#
loop_
_entity_poly.entity_id
_entity_poly.type
_entity_poly.pdbx_seq_one_letter_code
_entity_poly.pdbx_strand_id
1 'polypeptide(L)'
;MGALGCKIALHDSTGDGKILPKSGKFFASATERTKSWNGIQQEITGRVQRKLAYEVTTLVRIFGNSVTTSDVRATLWVQAPDLREHNLDDGTNGWFPFGSCALSVGSGSPRIIPSMARDSLGPHEFLSGRYLLVTNRTQTWMGPAQAITEKLKLFLTYQVSSWVRIVNVVLSVDDQWVNGGQVEIADGRWHEIAGSFRIEKQASKVMVCIQGPSGVDLMIAGLQIFAVDRQARFKYLRRQTEKIRKRDVTLKFTGLDSIGNLGTLVRVRQIQNDFPMGTCISRSNIDNEDFVDFFVKHFNWAVFGNELKWFWTERQQGNLDYKDADGMLDLCQKNKIDTRGHCIFWEVDGTVQQWVKSLNKTDLMKAVQNRLNDLLTRYKGKFRHYDVNNEMLHGSFYQDKLGKDIRANMFKTTHQLDPSATLFVNDYHVEDGCDTRSTPEKYIQHILDLQQQGAPVGGIGIQGHIDSPVGPIVCSALDKLGTLGIPIWFTELDVSSTNEYVRADDLEVMLREAMAHPAIDGVMLWGFWELFMSRENSHLVNAEGELNEAGKRFLSLKQEWLSHSHGYADAQGQFSFRGFSGTYNVEVVTLAKKISKTFVVEKGDSSVLVSIDL
;
A
#
# COMPACT_ATOMS: atom_id res chain seq x y z
N MET A 1 -3.17 3.53 41.76
CA MET A 1 -2.77 2.17 41.34
C MET A 1 -4.04 1.42 40.99
N GLY A 2 -4.04 0.66 39.89
CA GLY A 2 -5.16 -0.16 39.46
C GLY A 2 -4.87 -1.65 39.64
N ALA A 3 -5.91 -2.48 39.58
CA ALA A 3 -5.78 -3.93 39.64
C ALA A 3 -5.92 -4.53 38.24
N LEU A 4 -5.05 -5.49 37.91
CA LEU A 4 -5.14 -6.25 36.67
C LEU A 4 -5.48 -7.70 37.00
N GLY A 5 -6.74 -8.10 36.81
CA GLY A 5 -7.21 -9.47 37.04
C GLY A 5 -7.08 -9.97 38.50
N CYS A 6 -6.93 -9.07 39.48
CA CYS A 6 -6.80 -9.42 40.89
C CYS A 6 -7.60 -8.44 41.77
N LYS A 7 -7.72 -8.71 43.06
CA LYS A 7 -8.19 -7.73 44.04
C LYS A 7 -7.00 -7.02 44.69
N ILE A 8 -7.09 -5.70 44.84
CA ILE A 8 -6.10 -4.92 45.57
C ILE A 8 -6.67 -4.55 46.93
N ALA A 9 -5.87 -4.80 47.96
CA ALA A 9 -6.12 -4.30 49.31
C ALA A 9 -4.96 -3.40 49.74
N LEU A 10 -5.30 -2.30 50.42
CA LEU A 10 -4.35 -1.41 51.08
C LEU A 10 -4.29 -1.82 52.55
N HIS A 11 -3.09 -2.02 53.08
CA HIS A 11 -2.86 -2.45 54.45
C HIS A 11 -2.09 -1.40 55.22
N ASP A 12 -2.49 -1.14 56.45
CA ASP A 12 -1.70 -0.37 57.41
C ASP A 12 -0.59 -1.26 57.97
N SER A 13 0.64 -0.73 58.02
CA SER A 13 1.82 -1.44 58.56
C SER A 13 1.80 -1.58 60.09
N THR A 14 0.81 -1.01 60.78
CA THR A 14 0.81 -0.92 62.25
C THR A 14 0.18 -2.09 63.00
N GLY A 15 -0.11 -3.22 62.34
CA GLY A 15 -1.01 -4.24 62.89
C GLY A 15 -0.48 -5.62 63.25
N ASP A 16 0.85 -5.87 63.34
CA ASP A 16 1.47 -7.17 63.74
C ASP A 16 2.97 -7.33 63.35
N GLY A 17 3.61 -6.28 62.81
CA GLY A 17 5.09 -6.17 62.74
C GLY A 17 5.80 -7.08 61.74
N LYS A 18 5.08 -7.85 60.92
CA LYS A 18 5.70 -8.80 59.97
C LYS A 18 6.00 -8.22 58.59
N ILE A 19 5.46 -7.05 58.21
CA ILE A 19 5.70 -6.41 56.90
C ILE A 19 5.86 -4.90 57.10
N LEU A 20 7.09 -4.39 56.99
CA LEU A 20 7.41 -2.97 57.10
C LEU A 20 7.76 -2.40 55.71
N PRO A 21 7.05 -1.38 55.21
CA PRO A 21 7.45 -0.69 53.99
C PRO A 21 8.77 0.07 54.22
N LYS A 22 9.59 0.19 53.17
CA LYS A 22 10.86 0.94 53.21
C LYS A 22 10.67 2.43 53.55
N SER A 23 9.48 2.97 53.24
CA SER A 23 9.03 4.32 53.59
C SER A 23 7.50 4.38 53.58
N GLY A 24 6.90 5.16 54.49
CA GLY A 24 5.43 5.33 54.59
C GLY A 24 4.77 4.39 55.59
N LYS A 25 3.43 4.48 55.74
CA LYS A 25 2.64 3.70 56.70
C LYS A 25 1.84 2.55 56.07
N PHE A 26 1.81 2.44 54.73
CA PHE A 26 0.91 1.54 54.03
C PHE A 26 1.63 0.71 52.96
N PHE A 27 1.14 -0.49 52.69
CA PHE A 27 1.52 -1.29 51.51
C PHE A 27 0.28 -1.83 50.79
N ALA A 28 0.41 -2.15 49.51
CA ALA A 28 -0.67 -2.73 48.72
C ALA A 28 -0.39 -4.21 48.44
N SER A 29 -1.43 -5.05 48.50
CA SER A 29 -1.34 -6.47 48.15
C SER A 29 -2.29 -6.79 46.99
N ALA A 30 -1.81 -7.59 46.02
CA ALA A 30 -2.67 -8.23 45.03
C ALA A 30 -3.07 -9.64 45.53
N THR A 31 -4.36 -9.85 45.72
CA THR A 31 -4.97 -11.11 46.17
C THR A 31 -5.87 -11.70 45.08
N GLU A 32 -6.27 -12.96 45.23
CA GLU A 32 -7.13 -13.67 44.26
C GLU A 32 -6.54 -13.69 42.82
N ARG A 33 -5.23 -13.84 42.70
CA ARG A 33 -4.54 -13.93 41.41
C ARG A 33 -4.80 -15.32 40.81
N THR A 34 -5.38 -15.37 39.61
CA THR A 34 -5.67 -16.63 38.88
C THR A 34 -4.71 -16.90 37.74
N LYS A 35 -3.96 -15.89 37.27
CA LYS A 35 -2.93 -16.02 36.24
C LYS A 35 -1.65 -15.27 36.65
N SER A 36 -0.52 -15.67 36.08
CA SER A 36 0.82 -15.13 36.41
C SER A 36 0.97 -13.63 36.12
N TRP A 37 0.21 -13.09 35.17
CA TRP A 37 0.21 -11.67 34.80
C TRP A 37 -0.75 -10.81 35.63
N ASN A 38 -1.56 -11.39 36.51
CA ASN A 38 -2.46 -10.62 37.36
C ASN A 38 -1.63 -9.88 38.42
N GLY A 39 -1.91 -8.60 38.69
CA GLY A 39 -1.08 -7.82 39.60
C GLY A 39 -1.49 -6.36 39.77
N ILE A 40 -0.67 -5.63 40.53
CA ILE A 40 -0.84 -4.19 40.76
C ILE A 40 -0.23 -3.44 39.57
N GLN A 41 -0.97 -2.49 39.01
CA GLN A 41 -0.51 -1.63 37.92
C GLN A 41 -0.58 -0.14 38.27
N GLN A 42 0.24 0.66 37.59
CA GLN A 42 0.24 2.11 37.68
C GLN A 42 0.44 2.72 36.29
N GLU A 43 -0.38 3.71 35.97
CA GLU A 43 -0.23 4.57 34.79
C GLU A 43 0.95 5.53 35.04
N ILE A 44 1.91 5.57 34.10
CA ILE A 44 3.16 6.36 34.23
C ILE A 44 3.50 7.16 32.97
N THR A 45 2.59 7.30 32.00
CA THR A 45 2.83 7.97 30.70
C THR A 45 3.34 9.39 30.89
N GLY A 46 2.75 10.15 31.83
CA GLY A 46 3.20 11.51 32.16
C GLY A 46 4.55 11.59 32.89
N ARG A 47 5.16 10.45 33.23
CA ARG A 47 6.42 10.35 33.99
C ARG A 47 7.58 9.78 33.19
N VAL A 48 7.34 9.38 31.94
CA VAL A 48 8.33 8.78 31.05
C VAL A 48 8.55 9.65 29.82
N GLN A 49 9.81 9.81 29.43
CA GLN A 49 10.25 10.54 28.25
C GLN A 49 11.05 9.62 27.33
N ARG A 50 10.91 9.81 26.02
CA ARG A 50 11.64 9.02 25.02
C ARG A 50 13.15 9.21 25.17
N LYS A 51 13.91 8.15 24.86
CA LYS A 51 15.39 8.11 24.83
C LYS A 51 16.09 8.35 26.17
N LEU A 52 15.38 8.27 27.29
CA LEU A 52 15.99 8.23 28.62
C LEU A 52 15.94 6.81 29.18
N ALA A 53 17.00 6.40 29.86
CA ALA A 53 17.02 5.17 30.62
C ALA A 53 16.33 5.41 31.98
N TYR A 54 15.47 4.48 32.38
CA TYR A 54 14.78 4.53 33.66
C TYR A 54 15.11 3.28 34.45
N GLU A 55 15.39 3.44 35.75
CA GLU A 55 15.52 2.35 36.68
C GLU A 55 14.19 2.15 37.42
N VAL A 56 13.63 0.94 37.35
CA VAL A 56 12.40 0.59 38.07
C VAL A 56 12.78 -0.25 39.28
N THR A 57 12.65 0.34 40.47
CA THR A 57 12.92 -0.36 41.73
C THR A 57 11.63 -0.50 42.53
N THR A 58 11.35 -1.70 43.04
CA THR A 58 10.24 -1.93 43.98
C THR A 58 10.61 -3.00 44.99
N LEU A 59 10.03 -2.92 46.18
CA LEU A 59 10.19 -3.93 47.23
C LEU A 59 8.94 -4.81 47.23
N VAL A 60 9.12 -6.10 46.92
CA VAL A 60 8.02 -7.06 46.80
C VAL A 60 8.21 -8.20 47.78
N ARG A 61 7.10 -8.72 48.30
CA ARG A 61 7.08 -9.93 49.11
C ARG A 61 5.95 -10.84 48.62
N ILE A 62 6.23 -12.14 48.58
CA ILE A 62 5.20 -13.15 48.33
C ILE A 62 4.77 -13.73 49.68
N PHE A 63 3.47 -13.91 49.87
CA PHE A 63 2.88 -14.42 51.09
C PHE A 63 1.79 -15.46 50.76
N GLY A 64 1.84 -16.63 51.39
CA GLY A 64 0.91 -17.75 51.17
C GLY A 64 1.50 -19.10 51.64
N ASN A 65 0.63 -20.07 51.92
CA ASN A 65 0.98 -21.33 52.62
C ASN A 65 1.88 -22.32 51.84
N SER A 66 2.27 -22.03 50.59
CA SER A 66 2.95 -23.01 49.71
C SER A 66 3.97 -22.39 48.73
N VAL A 67 4.63 -21.29 49.07
CA VAL A 67 5.62 -20.65 48.17
C VAL A 67 7.04 -20.84 48.71
N THR A 68 7.87 -21.59 47.98
CA THR A 68 9.30 -21.75 48.28
C THR A 68 10.17 -20.76 47.50
N THR A 69 9.93 -20.59 46.19
CA THR A 69 10.58 -19.60 45.30
C THR A 69 9.68 -19.26 44.11
N SER A 70 9.61 -18.00 43.67
CA SER A 70 8.86 -17.59 42.48
C SER A 70 9.40 -16.30 41.87
N ASP A 71 9.38 -16.21 40.53
CA ASP A 71 9.76 -15.01 39.79
C ASP A 71 8.71 -13.90 39.99
N VAL A 72 9.14 -12.71 40.41
CA VAL A 72 8.34 -11.48 40.37
C VAL A 72 8.91 -10.58 39.30
N ARG A 73 8.10 -10.22 38.30
CA ARG A 73 8.51 -9.36 37.18
C ARG A 73 7.78 -8.03 37.23
N ALA A 74 8.51 -6.94 37.04
CA ALA A 74 7.93 -5.66 36.65
C ALA A 74 7.96 -5.58 35.13
N THR A 75 6.80 -5.44 34.50
CA THR A 75 6.67 -5.37 33.04
C THR A 75 6.14 -4.00 32.67
N LEU A 76 6.78 -3.35 31.70
CA LEU A 76 6.25 -2.14 31.09
C LEU A 76 5.39 -2.53 29.90
N TRP A 77 4.12 -2.15 29.93
CA TRP A 77 3.21 -2.32 28.80
C TRP A 77 2.99 -0.97 28.13
N VAL A 78 3.36 -0.88 26.85
CA VAL A 78 3.07 0.30 26.03
C VAL A 78 1.76 0.03 25.32
N GLN A 79 0.69 0.68 25.77
CA GLN A 79 -0.56 0.67 25.04
C GLN A 79 -0.42 1.62 23.84
N ALA A 80 -0.67 1.11 22.62
CA ALA A 80 -0.85 1.98 21.46
C ALA A 80 -2.06 2.89 21.75
N PRO A 81 -2.00 4.18 21.39
CA PRO A 81 -3.15 5.06 21.58
C PRO A 81 -4.30 4.49 20.78
N ASP A 82 -5.33 4.13 21.52
CA ASP A 82 -6.46 3.40 21.02
C ASP A 82 -7.66 4.34 21.04
N LEU A 83 -8.06 4.77 19.86
CA LEU A 83 -9.14 5.73 19.63
C LEU A 83 -10.48 5.01 19.32
N ARG A 84 -10.60 3.72 19.67
CA ARG A 84 -11.82 2.91 19.47
C ARG A 84 -13.00 3.45 20.28
N GLU A 85 -14.03 3.93 19.59
CA GLU A 85 -15.32 4.25 20.22
C GLU A 85 -16.47 3.53 19.51
N HIS A 86 -16.79 2.36 20.03
CA HIS A 86 -17.87 1.52 19.53
C HIS A 86 -19.16 1.63 20.35
N ASN A 87 -19.07 2.16 21.57
CA ASN A 87 -20.13 2.02 22.55
C ASN A 87 -20.97 3.30 22.66
N LEU A 88 -22.06 3.34 21.88
CA LEU A 88 -23.13 4.35 22.01
C LEU A 88 -24.26 3.88 22.95
N ASP A 89 -24.03 2.87 23.79
CA ASP A 89 -25.07 2.34 24.69
C ASP A 89 -25.50 3.35 25.76
N ASP A 90 -24.57 4.21 26.20
CA ASP A 90 -24.77 5.21 27.25
C ASP A 90 -24.87 6.66 26.72
N GLY A 91 -25.21 6.84 25.44
CA GLY A 91 -25.44 8.16 24.83
C GLY A 91 -24.41 8.51 23.75
N THR A 92 -24.11 9.81 23.59
CA THR A 92 -23.23 10.30 22.51
C THR A 92 -21.74 10.08 22.76
N ASN A 93 -21.33 9.56 23.92
CA ASN A 93 -19.96 9.13 24.22
C ASN A 93 -18.85 10.14 23.79
N GLY A 94 -18.93 11.39 24.22
CA GLY A 94 -17.90 12.40 23.90
C GLY A 94 -18.03 13.08 22.53
N TRP A 95 -19.00 12.67 21.72
CA TRP A 95 -19.40 13.41 20.51
C TRP A 95 -20.26 14.63 20.85
N PHE A 96 -19.99 15.73 20.15
CA PHE A 96 -20.74 16.99 20.28
C PHE A 96 -21.14 17.56 18.90
N PRO A 97 -22.22 18.37 18.82
CA PRO A 97 -22.57 19.08 17.59
C PRO A 97 -21.50 20.11 17.22
N PHE A 98 -20.97 19.99 16.01
CA PHE A 98 -20.15 21.00 15.37
C PHE A 98 -21.02 21.85 14.45
N GLY A 99 -21.27 23.09 14.87
CA GLY A 99 -22.27 23.97 14.28
C GLY A 99 -23.67 23.78 14.85
N SER A 100 -24.66 24.42 14.23
CA SER A 100 -26.06 24.42 14.69
C SER A 100 -26.83 23.17 14.21
N CYS A 101 -26.35 21.98 14.56
CA CYS A 101 -27.02 20.70 14.30
C CYS A 101 -27.43 20.00 15.60
N ALA A 102 -28.27 18.96 15.50
CA ALA A 102 -28.71 18.16 16.64
C ALA A 102 -28.14 16.74 16.57
N LEU A 103 -27.68 16.22 17.71
CA LEU A 103 -27.17 14.83 17.85
C LEU A 103 -28.13 14.01 18.70
N SER A 104 -28.43 12.79 18.26
CA SER A 104 -29.14 11.78 19.04
C SER A 104 -28.62 10.38 18.73
N VAL A 105 -28.99 9.38 19.53
CA VAL A 105 -28.58 7.98 19.31
C VAL A 105 -29.77 7.17 18.81
N GLY A 106 -29.59 6.47 17.69
CA GLY A 106 -30.55 5.54 17.11
C GLY A 106 -30.06 4.08 17.13
N SER A 107 -30.90 3.17 16.63
CA SER A 107 -30.62 1.73 16.52
C SER A 107 -30.83 1.21 15.10
N GLY A 108 -30.06 0.20 14.68
CA GLY A 108 -30.17 -0.40 13.35
C GLY A 108 -28.90 -0.24 12.50
N SER A 109 -27.75 0.00 13.14
CA SER A 109 -26.44 -0.07 12.48
C SER A 109 -25.93 -1.51 12.41
N PRO A 110 -24.95 -1.79 11.52
CA PRO A 110 -24.26 -3.07 11.52
C PRO A 110 -23.68 -3.40 12.90
N ARG A 111 -23.79 -4.66 13.31
CA ARG A 111 -23.17 -5.17 14.55
C ARG A 111 -21.72 -5.61 14.37
N ILE A 112 -21.20 -5.51 13.16
CA ILE A 112 -19.80 -5.84 12.83
C ILE A 112 -19.03 -4.55 12.63
N ILE A 113 -17.78 -4.51 13.06
CA ILE A 113 -16.88 -3.41 12.69
C ILE A 113 -16.62 -3.43 11.17
N PRO A 114 -16.27 -2.27 10.57
CA PRO A 114 -15.95 -2.25 9.15
C PRO A 114 -14.76 -3.14 8.80
N SER A 115 -14.72 -3.60 7.54
CA SER A 115 -13.82 -4.67 7.12
C SER A 115 -12.35 -4.28 7.25
N MET A 116 -11.98 -3.07 6.84
CA MET A 116 -10.59 -2.60 6.87
C MET A 116 -10.06 -2.50 8.31
N ALA A 117 -10.92 -2.12 9.26
CA ALA A 117 -10.54 -2.07 10.68
C ALA A 117 -10.36 -3.49 11.25
N ARG A 118 -11.29 -4.41 10.92
CA ARG A 118 -11.23 -5.80 11.36
C ARG A 118 -9.95 -6.50 10.94
N ASP A 119 -9.54 -6.30 9.71
CA ASP A 119 -8.38 -7.00 9.15
C ASP A 119 -7.07 -6.53 9.80
N SER A 120 -7.04 -5.29 10.32
CA SER A 120 -5.88 -4.72 11.01
C SER A 120 -5.88 -5.02 12.51
N LEU A 121 -7.05 -4.99 13.15
CA LEU A 121 -7.17 -5.10 14.59
C LEU A 121 -7.38 -6.56 15.07
N GLY A 122 -7.86 -7.46 14.20
CA GLY A 122 -8.10 -8.88 14.49
C GLY A 122 -9.56 -9.21 14.90
N PRO A 123 -9.79 -10.31 15.64
CA PRO A 123 -11.12 -10.63 16.15
C PRO A 123 -11.56 -9.64 17.24
N HIS A 124 -12.74 -9.03 17.07
CA HIS A 124 -13.30 -8.02 17.99
C HIS A 124 -14.67 -8.36 18.52
N GLU A 125 -15.01 -7.66 19.61
CA GLU A 125 -16.37 -7.57 20.13
C GLU A 125 -17.29 -6.94 19.07
N PHE A 126 -18.55 -7.38 19.05
CA PHE A 126 -19.56 -6.85 18.15
C PHE A 126 -19.88 -5.38 18.51
N LEU A 127 -20.17 -4.57 17.49
CA LEU A 127 -20.77 -3.26 17.69
C LEU A 127 -22.15 -3.40 18.35
N SER A 128 -22.54 -2.40 19.15
CA SER A 128 -23.82 -2.38 19.87
C SER A 128 -25.05 -2.42 18.95
N GLY A 129 -24.89 -2.10 17.66
CA GLY A 129 -25.98 -1.92 16.70
C GLY A 129 -26.66 -0.55 16.82
N ARG A 130 -26.04 0.37 17.57
CA ARG A 130 -26.47 1.79 17.67
C ARG A 130 -25.66 2.68 16.73
N TYR A 131 -26.24 3.83 16.39
CA TYR A 131 -25.60 4.86 15.56
C TYR A 131 -25.86 6.26 16.11
N LEU A 132 -24.98 7.19 15.76
CA LEU A 132 -25.18 8.61 15.98
C LEU A 132 -25.98 9.19 14.81
N LEU A 133 -27.14 9.77 15.12
CA LEU A 133 -28.01 10.48 14.18
C LEU A 133 -27.74 11.98 14.30
N VAL A 134 -27.57 12.63 13.16
CA VAL A 134 -27.28 14.06 13.08
C VAL A 134 -28.32 14.72 12.18
N THR A 135 -29.09 15.65 12.74
CA THR A 135 -30.19 16.33 12.02
C THR A 135 -30.04 17.85 12.05
N ASN A 136 -30.93 18.55 11.33
CA ASN A 136 -30.99 20.01 11.25
C ASN A 136 -29.70 20.66 10.70
N ARG A 137 -29.03 19.98 9.76
CA ARG A 137 -27.79 20.46 9.14
C ARG A 137 -28.11 21.46 8.03
N THR A 138 -27.65 22.71 8.16
CA THR A 138 -27.86 23.77 7.14
C THR A 138 -26.62 24.09 6.32
N GLN A 139 -25.46 23.54 6.69
CA GLN A 139 -24.19 23.69 5.96
C GLN A 139 -23.46 22.36 5.89
N THR A 140 -22.58 22.22 4.88
CA THR A 140 -21.91 20.94 4.57
C THR A 140 -20.95 20.46 5.65
N TRP A 141 -20.31 21.40 6.37
CA TRP A 141 -19.36 21.10 7.43
C TRP A 141 -20.01 20.80 8.78
N MET A 142 -21.31 21.08 8.95
CA MET A 142 -22.01 20.81 10.20
C MET A 142 -22.10 19.32 10.43
N GLY A 143 -21.94 18.86 11.66
CA GLY A 143 -21.87 17.44 11.92
C GLY A 143 -21.49 17.10 13.35
N PRO A 144 -21.30 15.82 13.66
CA PRO A 144 -20.76 15.42 14.94
C PRO A 144 -19.23 15.58 14.90
N ALA A 145 -18.66 16.05 16.01
CA ALA A 145 -17.22 16.15 16.18
C ALA A 145 -16.76 15.60 17.53
N GLN A 146 -15.49 15.23 17.58
CA GLN A 146 -14.81 14.77 18.78
C GLN A 146 -13.35 15.24 18.80
N ALA A 147 -12.86 15.70 19.95
CA ALA A 147 -11.45 16.05 20.12
C ALA A 147 -10.60 14.79 20.32
N ILE A 148 -9.51 14.68 19.57
CA ILE A 148 -8.61 13.52 19.58
C ILE A 148 -7.15 13.89 19.83
N THR A 149 -6.83 15.18 20.04
CA THR A 149 -5.47 15.72 20.17
C THR A 149 -4.54 14.87 21.05
N GLU A 150 -4.97 14.58 22.29
CA GLU A 150 -4.15 13.90 23.29
C GLU A 150 -3.90 12.41 22.97
N LYS A 151 -4.65 11.86 22.02
CA LYS A 151 -4.57 10.45 21.60
C LYS A 151 -3.66 10.30 20.37
N LEU A 152 -3.14 11.38 19.78
CA LEU A 152 -2.31 11.34 18.58
C LEU A 152 -0.81 11.41 18.89
N LYS A 153 -0.01 10.73 18.07
CA LYS A 153 1.46 10.75 18.09
C LYS A 153 1.97 11.20 16.73
N LEU A 154 2.98 12.06 16.75
CA LEU A 154 3.61 12.54 15.52
C LEU A 154 4.22 11.40 14.71
N PHE A 155 4.13 11.54 13.38
CA PHE A 155 4.70 10.66 12.36
C PHE A 155 4.16 9.22 12.37
N LEU A 156 3.10 8.93 13.13
CA LEU A 156 2.37 7.68 12.99
C LEU A 156 1.25 7.84 11.96
N THR A 157 1.12 6.83 11.10
CA THR A 157 -0.06 6.67 10.26
C THR A 157 -1.21 6.14 11.10
N TYR A 158 -2.32 6.86 11.08
CA TYR A 158 -3.57 6.45 11.66
C TYR A 158 -4.52 5.99 10.55
N GLN A 159 -5.17 4.87 10.77
CA GLN A 159 -6.25 4.39 9.92
C GLN A 159 -7.58 4.91 10.47
N VAL A 160 -8.49 5.26 9.57
CA VAL A 160 -9.86 5.69 9.86
C VAL A 160 -10.83 4.75 9.16
N SER A 161 -11.85 4.28 9.89
CA SER A 161 -12.86 3.41 9.31
C SER A 161 -14.19 3.52 10.04
N SER A 162 -15.31 3.63 9.33
CA SER A 162 -16.64 3.74 9.96
C SER A 162 -17.75 3.22 9.05
N TRP A 163 -18.91 2.87 9.63
CA TRP A 163 -20.15 2.69 8.86
C TRP A 163 -20.89 4.03 8.76
N VAL A 164 -21.37 4.36 7.56
CA VAL A 164 -22.05 5.64 7.27
C VAL A 164 -23.21 5.50 6.27
N ARG A 165 -24.11 6.50 6.27
CA ARG A 165 -25.12 6.79 5.21
C ARG A 165 -24.93 8.26 4.76
N ILE A 166 -24.34 8.50 3.58
CA ILE A 166 -23.84 9.76 2.93
C ILE A 166 -22.89 10.62 3.76
N VAL A 167 -21.56 10.46 3.66
CA VAL A 167 -20.63 11.11 4.60
C VAL A 167 -19.19 11.27 4.08
N ASN A 168 -18.54 12.38 4.46
CA ASN A 168 -17.08 12.55 4.48
C ASN A 168 -16.57 12.57 5.93
N VAL A 169 -15.46 11.89 6.22
CA VAL A 169 -14.74 12.04 7.48
C VAL A 169 -13.54 12.95 7.25
N VAL A 170 -13.51 14.05 7.99
CA VAL A 170 -12.41 15.01 7.90
C VAL A 170 -11.85 15.29 9.28
N LEU A 171 -10.58 15.63 9.32
CA LEU A 171 -9.90 16.05 10.52
C LEU A 171 -9.71 17.56 10.47
N SER A 172 -10.04 18.25 11.55
CA SER A 172 -9.63 19.63 11.75
C SER A 172 -8.36 19.61 12.60
N VAL A 173 -7.24 20.07 12.03
CA VAL A 173 -5.93 20.20 12.68
C VAL A 173 -5.61 21.69 12.74
N ASP A 174 -5.66 22.29 13.94
CA ASP A 174 -5.47 23.73 14.12
C ASP A 174 -6.28 24.58 13.12
N ASP A 175 -7.58 24.27 13.00
CA ASP A 175 -8.56 24.91 12.11
C ASP A 175 -8.31 24.72 10.59
N GLN A 176 -7.38 23.83 10.20
CA GLN A 176 -7.19 23.37 8.82
C GLN A 176 -7.85 22.01 8.60
N TRP A 177 -8.46 21.80 7.43
CA TRP A 177 -9.07 20.52 7.08
C TRP A 177 -8.06 19.55 6.45
N VAL A 178 -8.02 18.33 6.97
CA VAL A 178 -7.25 17.19 6.45
C VAL A 178 -8.23 16.07 6.13
N ASN A 179 -8.12 15.45 4.96
CA ASN A 179 -8.99 14.33 4.58
C ASN A 179 -8.71 13.13 5.52
N GLY A 180 -9.76 12.54 6.09
CA GLY A 180 -9.69 11.35 6.92
C GLY A 180 -10.40 10.13 6.31
N GLY A 181 -10.88 10.25 5.07
CA GLY A 181 -11.66 9.24 4.35
C GLY A 181 -12.95 9.82 3.80
N GLN A 182 -13.35 9.37 2.62
CA GLN A 182 -14.49 9.92 1.90
C GLN A 182 -15.24 8.82 1.15
N VAL A 183 -16.57 8.92 1.10
CA VAL A 183 -17.42 8.01 0.32
C VAL A 183 -18.65 8.73 -0.24
N GLU A 184 -18.93 8.52 -1.52
CA GLU A 184 -20.15 9.02 -2.16
C GLU A 184 -21.21 7.92 -2.13
N ILE A 185 -22.39 8.23 -1.59
CA ILE A 185 -23.46 7.26 -1.36
C ILE A 185 -24.72 7.76 -2.05
N ALA A 186 -25.26 6.95 -2.95
CA ALA A 186 -26.48 7.27 -3.70
C ALA A 186 -27.70 6.44 -3.24
N ASP A 187 -27.58 5.68 -2.14
CA ASP A 187 -28.64 4.81 -1.65
C ASP A 187 -28.81 4.89 -0.12
N GLY A 188 -29.85 4.23 0.37
CA GLY A 188 -30.12 4.14 1.80
C GLY A 188 -29.37 3.01 2.50
N ARG A 189 -28.28 2.43 1.99
CA ARG A 189 -27.58 1.33 2.67
C ARG A 189 -26.44 1.86 3.53
N TRP A 190 -25.97 1.02 4.47
CA TRP A 190 -24.73 1.29 5.20
C TRP A 190 -23.53 1.03 4.30
N HIS A 191 -22.62 1.98 4.24
CA HIS A 191 -21.35 1.86 3.51
C HIS A 191 -20.18 2.05 4.46
N GLU A 192 -19.07 1.39 4.15
CA GLU A 192 -17.81 1.62 4.84
C GLU A 192 -17.15 2.87 4.27
N ILE A 193 -16.79 3.80 5.16
CA ILE A 193 -15.83 4.86 4.84
C ILE A 193 -14.46 4.41 5.33
N ALA A 194 -13.44 4.65 4.51
CA ALA A 194 -12.07 4.26 4.76
C ALA A 194 -11.16 5.44 4.45
N GLY A 195 -10.15 5.66 5.28
CA GLY A 195 -9.12 6.65 5.05
C GLY A 195 -7.94 6.47 5.98
N SER A 196 -6.95 7.33 5.81
CA SER A 196 -5.75 7.34 6.63
C SER A 196 -5.18 8.74 6.70
N PHE A 197 -4.46 9.03 7.78
CA PHE A 197 -3.84 10.33 7.97
C PHE A 197 -2.57 10.23 8.82
N ARG A 198 -1.76 11.29 8.80
CA ARG A 198 -0.58 11.45 9.64
C ARG A 198 -0.50 12.89 10.13
N ILE A 199 -0.11 13.06 11.39
CA ILE A 199 0.22 14.38 11.94
C ILE A 199 1.73 14.49 12.03
N GLU A 200 2.32 15.44 11.32
CA GLU A 200 3.78 15.61 11.26
C GLU A 200 4.29 16.77 12.12
N LYS A 201 3.42 17.70 12.46
CA LYS A 201 3.72 18.85 13.33
C LYS A 201 2.84 18.82 14.55
N GLN A 202 3.38 19.25 15.69
CA GLN A 202 2.62 19.32 16.94
C GLN A 202 1.43 20.26 16.74
N ALA A 203 0.23 19.68 16.78
CA ALA A 203 -1.01 20.44 16.72
C ALA A 203 -1.44 20.88 18.12
N SER A 204 -2.03 22.06 18.22
CA SER A 204 -2.68 22.53 19.45
C SER A 204 -4.03 21.85 19.67
N LYS A 205 -4.73 21.54 18.57
CA LYS A 205 -6.04 20.91 18.58
C LYS A 205 -6.24 20.05 17.34
N VAL A 206 -6.67 18.81 17.55
CA VAL A 206 -7.14 17.92 16.49
C VAL A 206 -8.54 17.44 16.83
N MET A 207 -9.48 17.65 15.90
CA MET A 207 -10.83 17.13 15.97
C MET A 207 -11.10 16.20 14.80
N VAL A 208 -11.75 15.08 15.05
CA VAL A 208 -12.45 14.36 13.99
C VAL A 208 -13.83 14.97 13.83
N CYS A 209 -14.18 15.29 12.58
CA CYS A 209 -15.45 15.88 12.20
C CYS A 209 -16.05 15.04 11.09
N ILE A 210 -17.36 14.84 11.14
CA ILE A 210 -18.06 14.08 10.11
C ILE A 210 -19.00 15.02 9.36
N GLN A 211 -18.84 15.09 8.05
CA GLN A 211 -19.45 16.07 7.17
C GLN A 211 -20.26 15.40 6.08
N GLY A 212 -21.05 16.18 5.34
CA GLY A 212 -21.87 15.67 4.24
C GLY A 212 -22.69 16.79 3.59
N PRO A 213 -23.52 16.50 2.58
CA PRO A 213 -24.33 17.51 1.89
C PRO A 213 -25.20 18.32 2.86
N SER A 214 -25.42 19.60 2.56
CA SER A 214 -26.34 20.43 3.35
C SER A 214 -27.78 19.93 3.23
N GLY A 215 -28.56 20.02 4.31
CA GLY A 215 -29.97 19.59 4.35
C GLY A 215 -30.18 18.08 4.42
N VAL A 216 -29.11 17.29 4.59
CA VAL A 216 -29.17 15.82 4.66
C VAL A 216 -28.77 15.35 6.05
N ASP A 217 -29.60 14.49 6.65
CA ASP A 217 -29.30 13.86 7.94
C ASP A 217 -28.19 12.82 7.80
N LEU A 218 -27.31 12.73 8.80
CA LEU A 218 -26.19 11.78 8.80
C LEU A 218 -26.40 10.67 9.83
N MET A 219 -26.04 9.45 9.45
CA MET A 219 -25.99 8.30 10.36
C MET A 219 -24.58 7.71 10.36
N ILE A 220 -23.97 7.60 11.53
CA ILE A 220 -22.60 7.10 11.70
C ILE A 220 -22.57 6.03 12.80
N ALA A 221 -21.87 4.93 12.55
CA ALA A 221 -21.66 3.90 13.54
C ALA A 221 -20.25 3.31 13.47
N GLY A 222 -19.72 2.97 14.66
CA GLY A 222 -18.51 2.18 14.77
C GLY A 222 -17.26 2.85 14.22
N LEU A 223 -17.07 4.16 14.42
CA LEU A 223 -15.85 4.86 14.02
C LEU A 223 -14.63 4.29 14.72
N GLN A 224 -13.67 3.86 13.91
CA GLN A 224 -12.37 3.36 14.29
C GLN A 224 -11.33 4.35 13.87
N ILE A 225 -10.54 4.82 14.83
CA ILE A 225 -9.26 5.46 14.55
C ILE A 225 -8.21 4.71 15.35
N PHE A 226 -7.11 4.32 14.73
CA PHE A 226 -6.02 3.65 15.44
C PHE A 226 -4.71 3.76 14.66
N ALA A 227 -3.59 3.77 15.38
CA ALA A 227 -2.28 3.79 14.77
C ALA A 227 -2.02 2.44 14.07
N VAL A 228 -1.53 2.49 12.83
CA VAL A 228 -1.14 1.30 12.08
C VAL A 228 0.10 0.68 12.72
N ASP A 229 0.01 -0.58 13.16
CA ASP A 229 1.19 -1.35 13.57
C ASP A 229 1.96 -1.81 12.33
N ARG A 230 2.87 -0.96 11.87
CA ARG A 230 3.72 -1.22 10.71
C ARG A 230 4.56 -2.48 10.86
N GLN A 231 5.06 -2.78 12.07
CA GLN A 231 5.91 -3.96 12.27
C GLN A 231 5.09 -5.24 12.12
N ALA A 232 3.89 -5.28 12.72
CA ALA A 232 2.96 -6.39 12.53
C ALA A 232 2.53 -6.51 11.06
N ARG A 233 2.21 -5.39 10.40
CA ARG A 233 1.84 -5.37 8.97
C ARG A 233 2.97 -5.91 8.09
N PHE A 234 4.21 -5.47 8.26
CA PHE A 234 5.34 -5.97 7.47
C PHE A 234 5.61 -7.46 7.71
N LYS A 235 5.42 -7.95 8.94
CA LYS A 235 5.49 -9.39 9.23
C LYS A 235 4.41 -10.17 8.48
N TYR A 236 3.19 -9.62 8.39
CA TYR A 236 2.12 -10.20 7.59
C TYR A 236 2.46 -10.18 6.09
N LEU A 237 2.85 -9.03 5.55
CA LEU A 237 3.16 -8.88 4.12
C LEU A 237 4.30 -9.80 3.69
N ARG A 238 5.37 -9.93 4.49
CA ARG A 238 6.45 -10.90 4.21
C ARG A 238 5.92 -12.33 4.08
N ARG A 239 5.03 -12.76 4.97
CA ARG A 239 4.43 -14.11 4.88
C ARG A 239 3.60 -14.28 3.62
N GLN A 240 2.84 -13.25 3.22
CA GLN A 240 2.09 -13.28 1.97
C GLN A 240 3.00 -13.30 0.75
N THR A 241 4.06 -12.48 0.72
CA THR A 241 5.08 -12.51 -0.32
C THR A 241 5.73 -13.89 -0.45
N GLU A 242 6.14 -14.52 0.65
CA GLU A 242 6.67 -15.90 0.63
C GLU A 242 5.66 -16.89 0.04
N LYS A 243 4.37 -16.74 0.38
CA LYS A 243 3.30 -17.62 -0.09
C LYS A 243 3.02 -17.44 -1.59
N ILE A 244 2.95 -16.20 -2.06
CA ILE A 244 2.44 -15.81 -3.38
C ILE A 244 3.56 -15.74 -4.42
N ARG A 245 4.75 -15.28 -4.04
CA ARG A 245 5.84 -14.95 -4.98
C ARG A 245 6.94 -15.99 -5.00
N LYS A 246 7.00 -16.88 -4.01
CA LYS A 246 7.92 -18.02 -4.01
C LYS A 246 7.17 -19.32 -4.19
N ARG A 247 7.89 -20.34 -4.64
CA ARG A 247 7.39 -21.71 -4.77
C ARG A 247 8.47 -22.73 -4.46
N ASP A 248 8.05 -23.97 -4.31
CA ASP A 248 8.95 -25.10 -4.10
C ASP A 248 9.74 -25.43 -5.38
N VAL A 249 11.06 -25.48 -5.24
CA VAL A 249 12.01 -25.83 -6.30
C VAL A 249 12.83 -27.01 -5.80
N THR A 250 12.92 -28.05 -6.61
CA THR A 250 13.77 -29.21 -6.35
C THR A 250 14.83 -29.30 -7.44
N LEU A 251 16.09 -29.20 -7.04
CA LEU A 251 17.23 -29.45 -7.91
C LEU A 251 17.56 -30.94 -7.85
N LYS A 252 17.64 -31.59 -9.01
CA LYS A 252 18.07 -32.98 -9.14
C LYS A 252 19.42 -33.03 -9.83
N PHE A 253 20.42 -33.55 -9.14
CA PHE A 253 21.78 -33.63 -9.66
C PHE A 253 21.99 -34.97 -10.38
N THR A 254 22.47 -34.92 -11.62
CA THR A 254 22.84 -36.10 -12.41
C THR A 254 24.36 -36.15 -12.61
N GLY A 255 24.91 -37.34 -12.84
CA GLY A 255 26.37 -37.51 -13.04
C GLY A 255 27.21 -37.61 -11.76
N LEU A 256 26.58 -37.82 -10.60
CA LEU A 256 27.27 -38.15 -9.35
C LEU A 256 27.37 -39.67 -9.17
N ASP A 257 28.59 -40.18 -8.93
CA ASP A 257 28.78 -41.56 -8.50
C ASP A 257 28.12 -41.78 -7.13
N SER A 258 27.75 -43.03 -6.81
CA SER A 258 27.05 -43.39 -5.56
C SER A 258 27.78 -42.99 -4.27
N ILE A 259 29.10 -42.80 -4.33
CA ILE A 259 29.95 -42.29 -3.22
C ILE A 259 29.91 -40.76 -3.13
N GLY A 260 29.63 -40.05 -4.23
CA GLY A 260 29.58 -38.59 -4.32
C GLY A 260 28.30 -37.95 -3.75
N ASN A 261 27.23 -38.73 -3.53
CA ASN A 261 25.98 -38.21 -2.97
C ASN A 261 26.10 -37.86 -1.47
N LEU A 262 26.96 -38.54 -0.71
CA LEU A 262 27.18 -38.22 0.70
C LEU A 262 28.10 -37.00 0.86
N GLY A 263 27.56 -35.92 1.41
CA GLY A 263 28.34 -34.71 1.72
C GLY A 263 28.43 -33.68 0.59
N THR A 264 27.63 -33.82 -0.48
CA THR A 264 27.52 -32.79 -1.52
C THR A 264 26.85 -31.54 -0.96
N LEU A 265 27.63 -30.47 -0.81
CA LEU A 265 27.15 -29.16 -0.38
C LEU A 265 26.62 -28.40 -1.59
N VAL A 266 25.39 -27.90 -1.47
CA VAL A 266 24.70 -27.10 -2.48
C VAL A 266 24.54 -25.69 -1.94
N ARG A 267 24.88 -24.69 -2.77
CA ARG A 267 24.65 -23.27 -2.51
C ARG A 267 23.90 -22.66 -3.68
N VAL A 268 22.71 -22.17 -3.42
CA VAL A 268 21.82 -21.53 -4.39
C VAL A 268 21.78 -20.04 -4.12
N ARG A 269 22.08 -19.24 -5.15
CA ARG A 269 22.00 -17.78 -5.09
C ARG A 269 21.21 -17.26 -6.29
N GLN A 270 20.07 -16.64 -6.04
CA GLN A 270 19.38 -15.86 -7.06
C GLN A 270 20.26 -14.67 -7.47
N ILE A 271 20.43 -14.48 -8.77
CA ILE A 271 21.22 -13.38 -9.35
C ILE A 271 20.33 -12.33 -10.03
N GLN A 272 19.12 -12.72 -10.44
CA GLN A 272 18.12 -11.84 -11.02
C GLN A 272 16.72 -12.26 -10.56
N ASN A 273 15.90 -11.30 -10.15
CA ASN A 273 14.49 -11.49 -9.86
C ASN A 273 13.66 -11.04 -11.07
N ASP A 274 12.69 -11.85 -11.46
CA ASP A 274 11.87 -11.60 -12.66
C ASP A 274 10.60 -10.78 -12.37
N PHE A 275 10.33 -10.43 -11.11
CA PHE A 275 9.21 -9.55 -10.77
C PHE A 275 9.38 -8.20 -11.49
N PRO A 276 8.38 -7.75 -12.27
CA PRO A 276 8.46 -6.48 -12.97
C PRO A 276 8.59 -5.31 -12.02
N MET A 277 9.75 -4.67 -12.08
CA MET A 277 10.10 -3.47 -11.34
C MET A 277 10.74 -2.49 -12.31
N GLY A 278 9.95 -1.52 -12.75
CA GLY A 278 10.37 -0.53 -13.73
C GLY A 278 10.38 0.89 -13.21
N THR A 279 10.75 1.80 -14.10
CA THR A 279 10.73 3.24 -13.84
C THR A 279 10.35 4.03 -15.10
N CYS A 280 9.83 5.22 -14.89
CA CYS A 280 9.72 6.26 -15.90
C CYS A 280 11.11 6.75 -16.30
N ILE A 281 11.30 6.91 -17.60
CA ILE A 281 12.46 7.55 -18.23
C ILE A 281 11.94 8.56 -19.27
N SER A 282 12.75 9.57 -19.54
CA SER A 282 12.52 10.62 -20.54
C SER A 282 13.79 10.81 -21.36
N ARG A 283 13.64 11.42 -22.53
CA ARG A 283 14.76 11.63 -23.46
C ARG A 283 15.89 12.40 -22.79
N SER A 284 15.60 13.43 -22.00
CA SER A 284 16.63 14.21 -21.30
C SER A 284 17.39 13.41 -20.23
N ASN A 285 16.79 12.37 -19.64
CA ASN A 285 17.44 11.60 -18.59
C ASN A 285 18.56 10.74 -19.13
N ILE A 286 18.35 10.16 -20.31
CA ILE A 286 19.26 9.15 -20.87
C ILE A 286 20.54 9.75 -21.48
N ASP A 287 20.69 11.08 -21.48
CA ASP A 287 21.95 11.77 -21.77
C ASP A 287 22.90 11.77 -20.56
N ASN A 288 22.42 11.43 -19.36
CA ASN A 288 23.22 11.30 -18.14
C ASN A 288 23.64 9.83 -17.96
N GLU A 289 24.95 9.56 -18.03
CA GLU A 289 25.50 8.20 -17.91
C GLU A 289 25.23 7.57 -16.54
N ASP A 290 25.35 8.32 -15.43
CA ASP A 290 25.08 7.82 -14.08
C ASP A 290 23.60 7.44 -13.91
N PHE A 291 22.70 8.21 -14.52
CA PHE A 291 21.28 7.87 -14.56
C PHE A 291 21.06 6.55 -15.31
N VAL A 292 21.67 6.39 -16.49
CA VAL A 292 21.53 5.18 -17.31
C VAL A 292 22.11 3.97 -16.58
N ASP A 293 23.27 4.09 -15.96
CA ASP A 293 23.91 3.03 -15.18
C ASP A 293 23.05 2.59 -14.00
N PHE A 294 22.45 3.54 -13.27
CA PHE A 294 21.51 3.21 -12.21
C PHE A 294 20.26 2.51 -12.77
N PHE A 295 19.71 3.04 -13.85
CA PHE A 295 18.51 2.52 -14.50
C PHE A 295 18.69 1.05 -14.93
N VAL A 296 19.72 0.74 -15.73
CA VAL A 296 19.94 -0.60 -16.28
C VAL A 296 20.30 -1.63 -15.19
N LYS A 297 20.89 -1.17 -14.08
CA LYS A 297 21.28 -2.02 -12.96
C LYS A 297 20.10 -2.38 -12.06
N HIS A 298 19.12 -1.49 -11.93
CA HIS A 298 18.09 -1.60 -10.90
C HIS A 298 16.67 -1.81 -11.42
N PHE A 299 16.42 -1.69 -12.72
CA PHE A 299 15.09 -1.85 -13.30
C PHE A 299 15.10 -2.82 -14.49
N ASN A 300 14.03 -3.59 -14.63
CA ASN A 300 13.82 -4.52 -15.75
C ASN A 300 12.64 -4.10 -16.65
N TRP A 301 11.97 -3.01 -16.32
CA TRP A 301 10.88 -2.40 -17.10
C TRP A 301 11.06 -0.89 -17.23
N ALA A 302 10.50 -0.32 -18.30
CA ALA A 302 10.50 1.12 -18.54
C ALA A 302 9.16 1.65 -19.06
N VAL A 303 8.87 2.91 -18.77
CA VAL A 303 7.79 3.68 -19.36
C VAL A 303 8.33 5.04 -19.79
N PHE A 304 7.82 5.59 -20.88
CA PHE A 304 8.28 6.89 -21.37
C PHE A 304 7.38 8.00 -20.82
N GLY A 305 7.98 9.00 -20.19
CA GLY A 305 7.23 10.02 -19.45
C GLY A 305 6.34 10.88 -20.35
N ASN A 306 6.84 11.28 -21.52
CA ASN A 306 6.09 12.10 -22.47
C ASN A 306 6.25 11.65 -23.93
N GLU A 307 7.28 10.89 -24.26
CA GLU A 307 7.79 10.71 -25.61
C GLU A 307 6.85 9.90 -26.52
N LEU A 308 5.83 9.28 -25.94
CA LEU A 308 4.72 8.65 -26.66
C LEU A 308 3.40 9.40 -26.57
N LYS A 309 3.24 10.39 -25.69
CA LYS A 309 1.98 11.15 -25.56
C LYS A 309 1.67 11.87 -26.87
N TRP A 310 0.39 12.03 -27.18
CA TRP A 310 -0.02 12.59 -28.47
C TRP A 310 0.53 14.01 -28.67
N PHE A 311 0.52 14.84 -27.64
CA PHE A 311 1.11 16.18 -27.72
C PHE A 311 2.62 16.18 -27.96
N TRP A 312 3.34 15.11 -27.63
CA TRP A 312 4.78 15.04 -27.90
C TRP A 312 5.03 14.66 -29.35
N THR A 313 4.35 13.60 -29.78
CA THR A 313 4.54 12.99 -31.10
C THR A 313 3.82 13.69 -32.24
N GLU A 314 2.83 14.54 -31.97
CA GLU A 314 2.12 15.34 -32.96
C GLU A 314 1.69 16.70 -32.36
N ARG A 315 2.70 17.56 -32.12
CA ARG A 315 2.48 18.91 -31.58
C ARG A 315 1.61 19.77 -32.49
N GLN A 316 1.78 19.62 -33.80
CA GLN A 316 1.01 20.27 -34.86
C GLN A 316 0.47 19.19 -35.79
N GLN A 317 -0.76 19.38 -36.28
CA GLN A 317 -1.45 18.41 -37.13
C GLN A 317 -0.57 17.99 -38.33
N GLY A 318 -0.37 16.69 -38.48
CA GLY A 318 0.40 16.09 -39.58
C GLY A 318 1.93 16.19 -39.44
N ASN A 319 2.46 16.84 -38.39
CA ASN A 319 3.89 16.90 -38.11
C ASN A 319 4.26 15.87 -37.04
N LEU A 320 4.46 14.62 -37.48
CA LEU A 320 4.78 13.49 -36.62
C LEU A 320 6.28 13.46 -36.27
N ASP A 321 6.60 13.36 -34.98
CA ASP A 321 7.96 13.15 -34.49
C ASP A 321 8.02 11.99 -33.49
N TYR A 322 8.75 10.95 -33.87
CA TYR A 322 8.92 9.72 -33.08
C TYR A 322 10.38 9.47 -32.67
N LYS A 323 11.30 10.38 -33.01
CA LYS A 323 12.74 10.16 -32.87
C LYS A 323 13.15 9.84 -31.44
N ASP A 324 12.56 10.55 -30.47
CA ASP A 324 12.87 10.35 -29.06
C ASP A 324 12.42 8.97 -28.56
N ALA A 325 11.17 8.59 -28.87
CA ALA A 325 10.63 7.29 -28.51
C ALA A 325 11.38 6.13 -29.18
N ASP A 326 11.80 6.29 -30.44
CA ASP A 326 12.63 5.30 -31.13
C ASP A 326 13.98 5.10 -30.40
N GLY A 327 14.69 6.19 -30.10
CA GLY A 327 15.99 6.11 -29.42
C GLY A 327 15.89 5.53 -28.00
N MET A 328 14.82 5.83 -27.28
CA MET A 328 14.56 5.26 -25.95
C MET A 328 14.20 3.77 -26.01
N LEU A 329 13.44 3.34 -27.04
CA LEU A 329 13.19 1.92 -27.28
C LEU A 329 14.50 1.17 -27.58
N ASP A 330 15.38 1.74 -28.40
CA ASP A 330 16.68 1.14 -28.72
C ASP A 330 17.53 0.94 -27.46
N LEU A 331 17.55 1.92 -26.55
CA LEU A 331 18.22 1.80 -25.25
C LEU A 331 17.63 0.63 -24.43
N CYS A 332 16.30 0.54 -24.34
CA CYS A 332 15.63 -0.52 -23.58
C CYS A 332 15.90 -1.89 -24.19
N GLN A 333 15.81 -2.03 -25.51
CA GLN A 333 16.07 -3.28 -26.22
C GLN A 333 17.52 -3.76 -26.05
N LYS A 334 18.48 -2.84 -26.17
CA LYS A 334 19.92 -3.13 -25.96
C LYS A 334 20.19 -3.70 -24.57
N ASN A 335 19.45 -3.23 -23.56
CA ASN A 335 19.59 -3.65 -22.16
C ASN A 335 18.57 -4.72 -21.73
N LYS A 336 17.77 -5.27 -22.67
CA LYS A 336 16.73 -6.28 -22.40
C LYS A 336 15.69 -5.83 -21.36
N ILE A 337 15.30 -4.57 -21.43
CA ILE A 337 14.30 -3.96 -20.57
C ILE A 337 12.97 -3.94 -21.33
N ASP A 338 11.92 -4.51 -20.74
CA ASP A 338 10.57 -4.48 -21.31
C ASP A 338 9.96 -3.08 -21.18
N THR A 339 9.03 -2.72 -22.07
CA THR A 339 8.49 -1.35 -22.14
C THR A 339 6.96 -1.31 -22.12
N ARG A 340 6.42 -0.29 -21.45
CA ARG A 340 5.00 0.12 -21.54
C ARG A 340 4.87 1.39 -22.37
N GLY A 341 3.92 1.37 -23.30
CA GLY A 341 3.54 2.51 -24.10
C GLY A 341 2.57 3.42 -23.35
N HIS A 342 3.05 4.56 -22.87
CA HIS A 342 2.26 5.55 -22.15
C HIS A 342 2.30 6.90 -22.90
N CYS A 343 1.17 7.39 -23.40
CA CYS A 343 -0.12 6.72 -23.60
C CYS A 343 -0.60 7.01 -25.03
N ILE A 344 -1.59 6.25 -25.51
CA ILE A 344 -2.14 6.49 -26.86
C ILE A 344 -3.01 7.77 -26.84
N PHE A 345 -3.92 7.84 -25.86
CA PHE A 345 -4.82 8.97 -25.61
C PHE A 345 -4.82 9.37 -24.13
N TRP A 346 -5.20 10.61 -23.84
CA TRP A 346 -5.38 11.13 -22.49
C TRP A 346 -6.64 12.00 -22.45
N GLU A 347 -7.61 11.65 -21.61
CA GLU A 347 -8.94 12.27 -21.61
C GLU A 347 -9.01 13.68 -21.03
N VAL A 348 -8.03 14.07 -20.21
CA VAL A 348 -8.07 15.34 -19.49
C VAL A 348 -7.88 16.49 -20.48
N ASP A 349 -8.86 17.38 -20.58
CA ASP A 349 -8.88 18.47 -21.57
C ASP A 349 -7.56 19.27 -21.57
N GLY A 350 -7.00 19.59 -20.41
CA GLY A 350 -5.75 20.34 -20.27
C GLY A 350 -4.52 19.71 -20.97
N THR A 351 -4.61 18.44 -21.34
CA THR A 351 -3.52 17.64 -21.91
C THR A 351 -3.64 17.47 -23.42
N VAL A 352 -4.80 17.83 -23.97
CA VAL A 352 -5.10 17.72 -25.40
C VAL A 352 -4.59 18.95 -26.15
N GLN A 353 -3.94 18.76 -27.29
CA GLN A 353 -3.38 19.86 -28.09
C GLN A 353 -4.47 20.79 -28.63
N GLN A 354 -4.17 22.09 -28.73
CA GLN A 354 -5.12 23.09 -29.21
C GLN A 354 -5.68 22.78 -30.61
N TRP A 355 -4.86 22.22 -31.51
CA TRP A 355 -5.33 21.87 -32.85
C TRP A 355 -6.37 20.74 -32.82
N VAL A 356 -6.22 19.76 -31.92
CA VAL A 356 -7.20 18.67 -31.69
C VAL A 356 -8.48 19.22 -31.08
N LYS A 357 -8.35 20.13 -30.10
CA LYS A 357 -9.50 20.80 -29.47
C LYS A 357 -10.35 21.59 -30.46
N SER A 358 -9.75 22.16 -31.49
CA SER A 358 -10.44 22.97 -32.50
C SER A 358 -11.18 22.14 -33.56
N LEU A 359 -11.01 20.82 -33.60
CA LEU A 359 -11.65 19.96 -34.59
C LEU A 359 -13.15 19.78 -34.31
N ASN A 360 -13.93 19.75 -35.39
CA ASN A 360 -15.31 19.26 -35.34
C ASN A 360 -15.33 17.73 -35.14
N LYS A 361 -16.52 17.16 -34.90
CA LYS A 361 -16.68 15.72 -34.62
C LYS A 361 -16.10 14.82 -35.72
N THR A 362 -16.32 15.14 -37.00
CA THR A 362 -15.86 14.32 -38.12
C THR A 362 -14.34 14.35 -38.24
N ASP A 363 -13.74 15.54 -38.17
CA ASP A 363 -12.29 15.70 -38.28
C ASP A 363 -11.57 15.15 -37.05
N LEU A 364 -12.17 15.28 -35.86
CA LEU A 364 -11.63 14.69 -34.63
C LEU A 364 -11.65 13.15 -34.70
N MET A 365 -12.74 12.55 -35.18
CA MET A 365 -12.80 11.09 -35.39
C MET A 365 -11.70 10.64 -36.36
N LYS A 366 -11.50 11.38 -37.45
CA LYS A 366 -10.42 11.10 -38.42
C LYS A 366 -9.04 11.21 -37.77
N ALA A 367 -8.80 12.25 -36.97
CA ALA A 367 -7.53 12.43 -36.26
C ALA A 367 -7.27 11.30 -35.25
N VAL A 368 -8.28 10.85 -34.51
CA VAL A 368 -8.18 9.69 -33.60
C VAL A 368 -7.83 8.41 -34.37
N GLN A 369 -8.47 8.16 -35.52
CA GLN A 369 -8.15 7.00 -36.35
C GLN A 369 -6.75 7.07 -36.94
N ASN A 370 -6.31 8.24 -37.41
CA ASN A 370 -4.94 8.44 -37.88
C ASN A 370 -3.93 8.15 -36.77
N ARG A 371 -4.16 8.72 -35.57
CA ARG A 371 -3.31 8.49 -34.40
C ARG A 371 -3.16 7.01 -34.06
N LEU A 372 -4.27 6.26 -34.03
CA LEU A 372 -4.26 4.81 -33.81
C LEU A 372 -3.40 4.11 -34.88
N ASN A 373 -3.66 4.38 -36.16
CA ASN A 373 -2.94 3.74 -37.27
C ASN A 373 -1.44 4.08 -37.26
N ASP A 374 -1.08 5.36 -37.17
CA ASP A 374 0.30 5.82 -37.27
C ASP A 374 1.16 5.30 -36.11
N LEU A 375 0.64 5.40 -34.87
CA LEU A 375 1.35 4.96 -33.69
C LEU A 375 1.48 3.43 -33.65
N LEU A 376 0.37 2.71 -33.79
CA LEU A 376 0.34 1.26 -33.56
C LEU A 376 0.92 0.46 -34.73
N THR A 377 0.85 0.98 -35.96
CA THR A 377 1.57 0.34 -37.08
C THR A 377 3.08 0.45 -36.89
N ARG A 378 3.57 1.61 -36.42
CA ARG A 378 5.00 1.83 -36.16
C ARG A 378 5.54 0.97 -35.02
N TYR A 379 4.78 0.86 -33.95
CA TYR A 379 5.21 0.24 -32.69
C TYR A 379 4.63 -1.14 -32.43
N LYS A 380 4.02 -1.77 -33.44
CA LYS A 380 3.46 -3.12 -33.35
C LYS A 380 4.46 -4.12 -32.76
N GLY A 381 4.12 -4.72 -31.62
CA GLY A 381 4.93 -5.70 -30.92
C GLY A 381 6.17 -5.16 -30.22
N LYS A 382 6.35 -3.82 -30.16
CA LYS A 382 7.50 -3.19 -29.49
C LYS A 382 7.24 -2.84 -28.02
N PHE A 383 5.98 -2.61 -27.65
CA PHE A 383 5.57 -2.39 -26.26
C PHE A 383 4.78 -3.60 -25.75
N ARG A 384 5.05 -4.01 -24.52
CA ARG A 384 4.31 -5.12 -23.87
C ARG A 384 2.92 -4.68 -23.46
N HIS A 385 2.80 -3.45 -22.99
CA HIS A 385 1.55 -2.86 -22.51
C HIS A 385 1.28 -1.53 -23.23
N TYR A 386 0.01 -1.17 -23.37
CA TYR A 386 -0.39 0.19 -23.72
C TYR A 386 -1.41 0.73 -22.73
N ASP A 387 -1.17 1.94 -22.22
CA ASP A 387 -2.21 2.76 -21.62
C ASP A 387 -3.01 3.37 -22.78
N VAL A 388 -4.19 2.79 -23.05
CA VAL A 388 -4.95 3.12 -24.28
C VAL A 388 -5.55 4.51 -24.18
N ASN A 389 -6.24 4.80 -23.08
CA ASN A 389 -6.85 6.09 -22.84
C ASN A 389 -6.73 6.40 -21.35
N ASN A 390 -5.85 7.34 -21.03
CA ASN A 390 -5.46 7.65 -19.66
C ASN A 390 -6.53 8.51 -18.96
N GLU A 391 -6.76 8.27 -17.67
CA GLU A 391 -7.55 9.11 -16.74
C GLU A 391 -9.03 9.30 -17.16
N MET A 392 -9.68 8.20 -17.53
CA MET A 392 -11.08 8.19 -17.97
C MET A 392 -12.08 8.48 -16.85
N LEU A 393 -11.68 8.38 -15.57
CA LEU A 393 -12.50 8.78 -14.42
C LEU A 393 -12.46 10.30 -14.18
N HIS A 394 -11.45 11.01 -14.69
CA HIS A 394 -11.25 12.45 -14.45
C HIS A 394 -11.46 13.32 -15.68
N GLY A 395 -11.36 12.75 -16.87
CA GLY A 395 -11.62 13.44 -18.14
C GLY A 395 -12.66 12.74 -18.98
N SER A 396 -13.27 13.48 -19.91
CA SER A 396 -14.28 12.98 -20.86
C SER A 396 -14.16 13.62 -22.25
N PHE A 397 -13.03 14.27 -22.58
CA PHE A 397 -12.87 15.05 -23.80
C PHE A 397 -13.30 14.29 -25.07
N TYR A 398 -12.80 13.07 -25.26
CA TYR A 398 -13.11 12.29 -26.45
C TYR A 398 -14.55 11.78 -26.42
N GLN A 399 -15.00 11.31 -25.25
CA GLN A 399 -16.35 10.81 -25.04
C GLN A 399 -17.41 11.87 -25.35
N ASP A 400 -17.22 13.09 -24.86
CA ASP A 400 -18.19 14.18 -25.00
C ASP A 400 -18.31 14.66 -26.45
N LYS A 401 -17.19 14.65 -27.19
CA LYS A 401 -17.17 15.08 -28.59
C LYS A 401 -17.56 13.99 -29.59
N LEU A 402 -17.13 12.76 -29.35
CA LEU A 402 -17.28 11.65 -30.31
C LEU A 402 -18.44 10.72 -29.97
N GLY A 403 -18.90 10.71 -28.72
CA GLY A 403 -19.97 9.87 -28.20
C GLY A 403 -19.44 8.72 -27.32
N LYS A 404 -20.34 8.13 -26.53
CA LYS A 404 -20.02 7.13 -25.48
C LYS A 404 -19.23 5.91 -25.97
N ASP A 405 -19.42 5.50 -27.22
CA ASP A 405 -18.80 4.26 -27.75
C ASP A 405 -17.31 4.45 -28.11
N ILE A 406 -16.80 5.69 -28.11
CA ILE A 406 -15.43 5.98 -28.58
C ILE A 406 -14.37 5.26 -27.74
N ARG A 407 -14.54 5.21 -26.42
CA ARG A 407 -13.57 4.58 -25.52
C ARG A 407 -13.43 3.09 -25.84
N ALA A 408 -14.55 2.37 -25.96
CA ALA A 408 -14.51 0.97 -26.35
C ALA A 408 -13.92 0.76 -27.75
N ASN A 409 -14.20 1.66 -28.70
CA ASN A 409 -13.62 1.60 -30.05
C ASN A 409 -12.10 1.81 -30.05
N MET A 410 -11.56 2.72 -29.23
CA MET A 410 -10.12 2.91 -29.09
C MET A 410 -9.43 1.62 -28.65
N PHE A 411 -9.97 0.90 -27.67
CA PHE A 411 -9.43 -0.40 -27.23
C PHE A 411 -9.53 -1.48 -28.33
N LYS A 412 -10.69 -1.58 -29.00
CA LYS A 412 -10.90 -2.56 -30.09
C LYS A 412 -9.92 -2.34 -31.24
N THR A 413 -9.80 -1.11 -31.72
CA THR A 413 -8.89 -0.77 -32.82
C THR A 413 -7.44 -0.95 -32.38
N THR A 414 -7.10 -0.62 -31.12
CA THR A 414 -5.75 -0.85 -30.60
C THR A 414 -5.38 -2.33 -30.66
N HIS A 415 -6.25 -3.22 -30.17
CA HIS A 415 -6.02 -4.66 -30.19
C HIS A 415 -5.97 -5.24 -31.61
N GLN A 416 -6.75 -4.70 -32.54
CA GLN A 416 -6.70 -5.12 -33.96
C GLN A 416 -5.34 -4.78 -34.60
N LEU A 417 -4.81 -3.60 -34.31
CA LEU A 417 -3.54 -3.13 -34.89
C LEU A 417 -2.34 -3.82 -34.22
N ASP A 418 -2.37 -3.98 -32.90
CA ASP A 418 -1.36 -4.70 -32.11
C ASP A 418 -1.99 -5.71 -31.13
N PRO A 419 -2.24 -6.95 -31.56
CA PRO A 419 -2.84 -7.98 -30.71
C PRO A 419 -1.87 -8.56 -29.67
N SER A 420 -0.57 -8.20 -29.75
CA SER A 420 0.46 -8.75 -28.86
C SER A 420 0.61 -7.99 -27.54
N ALA A 421 0.11 -6.75 -27.49
CA ALA A 421 0.17 -5.91 -26.30
C ALA A 421 -1.04 -6.13 -25.39
N THR A 422 -0.80 -6.11 -24.07
CA THR A 422 -1.88 -6.06 -23.08
C THR A 422 -2.38 -4.63 -22.96
N LEU A 423 -3.70 -4.42 -23.06
CA LEU A 423 -4.30 -3.09 -23.05
C LEU A 423 -4.77 -2.71 -21.64
N PHE A 424 -4.25 -1.60 -21.14
CA PHE A 424 -4.53 -1.10 -19.81
C PHE A 424 -5.51 0.07 -19.85
N VAL A 425 -6.45 0.04 -18.90
CA VAL A 425 -6.98 1.29 -18.32
C VAL A 425 -5.94 1.83 -17.34
N ASN A 426 -5.82 3.15 -17.17
CA ASN A 426 -4.85 3.73 -16.22
C ASN A 426 -5.44 4.99 -15.58
N ASP A 427 -5.43 5.06 -14.24
CA ASP A 427 -6.08 6.13 -13.49
C ASP A 427 -5.46 6.35 -12.09
N TYR A 428 -5.75 7.48 -11.43
CA TYR A 428 -5.10 7.90 -10.17
C TYR A 428 -6.06 8.08 -8.98
N HIS A 429 -5.51 8.07 -7.75
CA HIS A 429 -6.25 8.11 -6.47
C HIS A 429 -7.27 6.98 -6.27
N VAL A 430 -7.12 5.87 -7.00
CA VAL A 430 -8.00 4.70 -6.88
C VAL A 430 -7.78 3.96 -5.55
N GLU A 431 -6.57 4.04 -5.03
CA GLU A 431 -6.02 3.20 -3.97
C GLU A 431 -5.98 3.85 -2.59
N ASP A 432 -6.23 5.17 -2.50
CA ASP A 432 -5.93 5.97 -1.31
C ASP A 432 -7.17 6.57 -0.61
N GLY A 433 -8.36 6.47 -1.23
CA GLY A 433 -9.62 6.99 -0.69
C GLY A 433 -9.68 8.52 -0.59
N CYS A 434 -8.83 9.24 -1.33
CA CYS A 434 -8.73 10.70 -1.28
C CYS A 434 -9.56 11.42 -2.36
N ASP A 435 -10.02 10.72 -3.41
CA ASP A 435 -10.83 11.29 -4.49
C ASP A 435 -12.12 10.48 -4.75
N THR A 436 -13.29 11.10 -4.62
CA THR A 436 -14.57 10.43 -4.97
C THR A 436 -14.76 10.15 -6.44
N ARG A 437 -14.06 10.84 -7.33
CA ARG A 437 -14.20 10.60 -8.78
C ARG A 437 -13.60 9.23 -9.14
N SER A 438 -12.57 8.82 -8.43
CA SER A 438 -11.82 7.58 -8.67
C SER A 438 -11.84 6.65 -7.46
N THR A 439 -13.00 6.08 -7.14
CA THR A 439 -13.06 4.97 -6.17
C THR A 439 -12.84 3.62 -6.85
N PRO A 440 -12.42 2.57 -6.11
CA PRO A 440 -12.33 1.21 -6.66
C PRO A 440 -13.63 0.76 -7.34
N GLU A 441 -14.80 1.06 -6.74
CA GLU A 441 -16.11 0.68 -7.28
C GLU A 441 -16.41 1.38 -8.60
N LYS A 442 -16.13 2.69 -8.72
CA LYS A 442 -16.32 3.43 -9.97
C LYS A 442 -15.38 2.92 -11.05
N TYR A 443 -14.15 2.58 -10.68
CA TYR A 443 -13.19 2.05 -11.65
C TYR A 443 -13.58 0.64 -12.14
N ILE A 444 -14.03 -0.23 -11.23
CA ILE A 444 -14.59 -1.54 -11.57
C ILE A 444 -15.76 -1.39 -12.53
N GLN A 445 -16.73 -0.53 -12.21
CA GLN A 445 -17.88 -0.31 -13.08
C GLN A 445 -17.44 0.19 -14.47
N HIS A 446 -16.50 1.14 -14.51
CA HIS A 446 -15.96 1.65 -15.76
C HIS A 446 -15.31 0.57 -16.62
N ILE A 447 -14.51 -0.32 -16.01
CA ILE A 447 -13.87 -1.45 -16.71
C ILE A 447 -14.93 -2.43 -17.23
N LEU A 448 -15.93 -2.77 -16.41
CA LEU A 448 -17.02 -3.66 -16.81
C LEU A 448 -17.82 -3.07 -17.98
N ASP A 449 -18.10 -1.77 -17.98
CA ASP A 449 -18.80 -1.08 -19.07
C ASP A 449 -18.00 -1.15 -20.39
N LEU A 450 -16.67 -1.00 -20.33
CA LEU A 450 -15.79 -1.17 -21.49
C LEU A 450 -15.82 -2.62 -22.01
N GLN A 451 -15.67 -3.59 -21.10
CA GLN A 451 -15.68 -5.02 -21.44
C GLN A 451 -17.03 -5.46 -22.02
N GLN A 452 -18.15 -4.97 -21.47
CA GLN A 452 -19.50 -5.23 -21.98
C GLN A 452 -19.69 -4.68 -23.41
N GLN A 453 -19.04 -3.55 -23.72
CA GLN A 453 -19.01 -3.01 -25.08
C GLN A 453 -18.03 -3.74 -26.01
N GLY A 454 -17.33 -4.77 -25.54
CA GLY A 454 -16.38 -5.57 -26.32
C GLY A 454 -14.97 -4.98 -26.40
N ALA A 455 -14.59 -4.07 -25.50
CA ALA A 455 -13.22 -3.60 -25.38
C ALA A 455 -12.33 -4.70 -24.75
N PRO A 456 -11.21 -5.10 -25.37
CA PRO A 456 -10.30 -6.09 -24.82
C PRO A 456 -9.39 -5.47 -23.73
N VAL A 457 -9.98 -5.05 -22.62
CA VAL A 457 -9.24 -4.57 -21.44
C VAL A 457 -8.53 -5.76 -20.79
N GLY A 458 -7.20 -5.74 -20.82
CA GLY A 458 -6.34 -6.82 -20.36
C GLY A 458 -5.59 -6.53 -19.05
N GLY A 459 -5.60 -5.28 -18.56
CA GLY A 459 -4.95 -4.92 -17.31
C GLY A 459 -5.50 -3.64 -16.68
N ILE A 460 -5.23 -3.47 -15.39
CA ILE A 460 -5.65 -2.33 -14.56
C ILE A 460 -4.40 -1.57 -14.13
N GLY A 461 -4.30 -0.30 -14.52
CA GLY A 461 -3.25 0.62 -14.12
C GLY A 461 -3.72 1.49 -12.98
N ILE A 462 -2.97 1.45 -11.88
CA ILE A 462 -3.13 2.36 -10.75
C ILE A 462 -1.88 3.24 -10.75
N GLN A 463 -2.04 4.55 -11.00
CA GLN A 463 -0.88 5.45 -11.09
C GLN A 463 -0.03 5.36 -9.82
N GLY A 464 -0.61 5.50 -8.62
CA GLY A 464 0.20 5.38 -7.39
C GLY A 464 0.88 6.69 -7.01
N HIS A 465 0.32 7.84 -7.35
CA HIS A 465 0.83 9.14 -6.92
C HIS A 465 0.44 9.40 -5.46
N ILE A 466 1.30 8.98 -4.54
CA ILE A 466 1.02 9.01 -3.12
C ILE A 466 1.48 10.35 -2.51
N ASP A 467 0.54 11.03 -1.84
CA ASP A 467 0.79 12.21 -0.99
C ASP A 467 0.55 11.92 0.49
N SER A 468 -0.30 10.94 0.78
CA SER A 468 -0.81 10.63 2.11
C SER A 468 -0.69 9.14 2.39
N PRO A 469 -0.55 8.75 3.66
CA PRO A 469 -0.02 7.45 4.00
C PRO A 469 -0.99 6.32 3.68
N VAL A 470 -0.49 5.23 3.12
CA VAL A 470 -1.31 4.23 2.44
C VAL A 470 -0.78 2.83 2.74
N GLY A 471 -1.51 2.06 3.54
CA GLY A 471 -1.20 0.66 3.84
C GLY A 471 -2.43 -0.22 3.69
N PRO A 472 -3.23 -0.43 4.76
CA PRO A 472 -4.44 -1.24 4.68
C PRO A 472 -5.48 -0.79 3.65
N ILE A 473 -5.62 0.52 3.41
CA ILE A 473 -6.54 1.08 2.41
C ILE A 473 -6.20 0.64 0.99
N VAL A 474 -4.91 0.60 0.65
CA VAL A 474 -4.41 0.12 -0.65
C VAL A 474 -4.75 -1.34 -0.83
N CYS A 475 -4.45 -2.17 0.18
CA CYS A 475 -4.79 -3.59 0.14
C CYS A 475 -6.30 -3.79 -0.11
N SER A 476 -7.16 -3.02 0.57
CA SER A 476 -8.60 -3.09 0.35
C SER A 476 -9.02 -2.69 -1.06
N ALA A 477 -8.42 -1.64 -1.64
CA ALA A 477 -8.65 -1.25 -3.02
C ALA A 477 -8.19 -2.35 -4.01
N LEU A 478 -7.01 -2.93 -3.78
CA LEU A 478 -6.46 -4.02 -4.58
C LEU A 478 -7.31 -5.29 -4.49
N ASP A 479 -7.83 -5.63 -3.31
CA ASP A 479 -8.71 -6.78 -3.12
C ASP A 479 -10.00 -6.62 -3.93
N LYS A 480 -10.59 -5.42 -3.95
CA LYS A 480 -11.78 -5.09 -4.76
C LYS A 480 -11.48 -5.18 -6.25
N LEU A 481 -10.43 -4.51 -6.72
CA LEU A 481 -10.03 -4.52 -8.14
C LEU A 481 -9.65 -5.92 -8.61
N GLY A 482 -9.01 -6.71 -7.74
CA GLY A 482 -8.58 -8.08 -8.01
C GLY A 482 -9.73 -9.04 -8.34
N THR A 483 -10.97 -8.71 -7.97
CA THR A 483 -12.16 -9.49 -8.33
C THR A 483 -12.44 -9.54 -9.82
N LEU A 484 -11.89 -8.60 -10.60
CA LEU A 484 -12.00 -8.59 -12.07
C LEU A 484 -11.15 -9.69 -12.73
N GLY A 485 -10.20 -10.29 -12.01
CA GLY A 485 -9.40 -11.41 -12.51
C GLY A 485 -8.39 -11.06 -13.62
N ILE A 486 -8.18 -9.77 -13.88
CA ILE A 486 -7.14 -9.24 -14.78
C ILE A 486 -5.98 -8.64 -13.98
N PRO A 487 -4.74 -8.66 -14.49
CA PRO A 487 -3.57 -8.17 -13.76
C PRO A 487 -3.66 -6.68 -13.43
N ILE A 488 -3.21 -6.34 -12.22
CA ILE A 488 -3.09 -4.96 -11.72
C ILE A 488 -1.61 -4.56 -11.73
N TRP A 489 -1.33 -3.32 -12.13
CA TRP A 489 0.00 -2.72 -12.07
C TRP A 489 -0.07 -1.39 -11.34
N PHE A 490 0.90 -1.15 -10.47
CA PHE A 490 1.26 0.23 -10.15
C PHE A 490 2.07 0.78 -11.30
N THR A 491 1.54 1.79 -11.99
CA THR A 491 2.06 2.26 -13.28
C THR A 491 2.93 3.51 -13.16
N GLU A 492 2.77 4.31 -12.10
CA GLU A 492 3.40 5.61 -11.93
C GLU A 492 3.71 5.88 -10.43
N LEU A 493 4.12 4.83 -9.70
CA LEU A 493 4.27 4.90 -8.25
C LEU A 493 5.35 5.91 -7.86
N ASP A 494 4.97 6.91 -7.11
CA ASP A 494 5.90 7.78 -6.43
C ASP A 494 5.29 8.30 -5.11
N VAL A 495 6.16 8.65 -4.17
CA VAL A 495 5.76 9.07 -2.83
C VAL A 495 6.40 10.41 -2.57
N SER A 496 5.59 11.46 -2.42
CA SER A 496 6.08 12.80 -2.13
C SER A 496 6.04 13.09 -0.64
N SER A 497 7.16 13.53 -0.08
CA SER A 497 7.21 14.16 1.24
C SER A 497 8.50 14.93 1.41
N THR A 498 8.41 16.15 1.97
CA THR A 498 9.58 16.95 2.35
C THR A 498 10.46 16.25 3.40
N ASN A 499 9.89 15.32 4.18
CA ASN A 499 10.63 14.50 5.12
C ASN A 499 11.05 13.18 4.45
N GLU A 500 12.35 13.04 4.19
CA GLU A 500 12.90 11.87 3.51
C GLU A 500 12.61 10.53 4.21
N TYR A 501 12.50 10.52 5.55
CA TYR A 501 12.21 9.30 6.31
C TYR A 501 10.75 8.89 6.17
N VAL A 502 9.84 9.87 6.13
CA VAL A 502 8.42 9.63 5.84
C VAL A 502 8.27 9.06 4.44
N ARG A 503 8.92 9.69 3.47
CA ARG A 503 8.96 9.21 2.08
C ARG A 503 9.48 7.80 1.97
N ALA A 504 10.59 7.49 2.65
CA ALA A 504 11.21 6.17 2.65
C ALA A 504 10.29 5.10 3.26
N ASP A 505 9.67 5.43 4.39
CA ASP A 505 8.74 4.53 5.08
C ASP A 505 7.50 4.23 4.22
N ASP A 506 6.93 5.24 3.56
CA ASP A 506 5.71 5.08 2.76
C ASP A 506 5.96 4.38 1.43
N LEU A 507 7.11 4.63 0.80
CA LEU A 507 7.56 3.85 -0.35
C LEU A 507 7.76 2.38 0.03
N GLU A 508 8.36 2.09 1.20
CA GLU A 508 8.51 0.71 1.68
C GLU A 508 7.15 0.04 1.91
N VAL A 509 6.15 0.77 2.43
CA VAL A 509 4.79 0.24 2.58
C VAL A 509 4.20 -0.11 1.20
N MET A 510 4.18 0.82 0.25
CA MET A 510 3.59 0.60 -1.08
C MET A 510 4.22 -0.57 -1.82
N LEU A 511 5.55 -0.64 -1.81
CA LEU A 511 6.30 -1.73 -2.44
C LEU A 511 6.02 -3.08 -1.79
N ARG A 512 5.87 -3.14 -0.46
CA ARG A 512 5.52 -4.37 0.25
C ARG A 512 4.06 -4.79 0.01
N GLU A 513 3.12 -3.84 0.00
CA GLU A 513 1.71 -4.12 -0.33
C GLU A 513 1.59 -4.69 -1.75
N ALA A 514 2.26 -4.06 -2.73
CA ALA A 514 2.31 -4.53 -4.11
C ALA A 514 2.92 -5.94 -4.23
N MET A 515 4.08 -6.17 -3.62
CA MET A 515 4.77 -7.47 -3.69
C MET A 515 3.98 -8.59 -2.99
N ALA A 516 3.19 -8.26 -1.98
CA ALA A 516 2.39 -9.21 -1.20
C ALA A 516 0.98 -9.47 -1.76
N HIS A 517 0.52 -8.71 -2.77
CA HIS A 517 -0.83 -8.87 -3.30
C HIS A 517 -0.86 -9.77 -4.56
N PRO A 518 -1.72 -10.80 -4.64
CA PRO A 518 -1.70 -11.77 -5.73
C PRO A 518 -2.15 -11.21 -7.08
N ALA A 519 -3.01 -10.19 -7.10
CA ALA A 519 -3.46 -9.56 -8.35
C ALA A 519 -2.43 -8.58 -8.96
N ILE A 520 -1.37 -8.22 -8.22
CA ILE A 520 -0.35 -7.30 -8.72
C ILE A 520 0.66 -8.08 -9.56
N ASP A 521 0.90 -7.61 -10.78
CA ASP A 521 1.86 -8.24 -11.70
C ASP A 521 3.08 -7.36 -12.00
N GLY A 522 3.08 -6.09 -11.59
CA GLY A 522 4.25 -5.23 -11.70
C GLY A 522 4.12 -3.89 -11.00
N VAL A 523 5.27 -3.26 -10.78
CA VAL A 523 5.39 -1.92 -10.21
C VAL A 523 6.32 -1.08 -11.07
N MET A 524 5.93 0.16 -11.30
CA MET A 524 6.66 1.12 -12.11
C MET A 524 6.77 2.41 -11.31
N LEU A 525 7.99 2.84 -11.02
CA LEU A 525 8.21 4.11 -10.36
C LEU A 525 8.05 5.27 -11.35
N TRP A 526 7.49 6.40 -10.94
CA TRP A 526 7.40 7.58 -11.81
C TRP A 526 8.65 8.45 -11.78
N GLY A 527 9.78 7.81 -12.08
CA GLY A 527 11.11 8.39 -11.99
C GLY A 527 11.80 8.02 -10.68
N PHE A 528 13.08 8.36 -10.58
CA PHE A 528 13.88 8.06 -9.40
C PHE A 528 14.98 9.08 -9.10
N TRP A 529 15.24 10.03 -10.00
CA TRP A 529 16.37 10.97 -9.90
C TRP A 529 15.86 12.39 -9.76
N GLU A 530 16.34 13.11 -8.75
CA GLU A 530 15.82 14.42 -8.33
C GLU A 530 15.68 15.44 -9.47
N LEU A 531 16.72 15.58 -10.29
CA LEU A 531 16.76 16.52 -11.42
C LEU A 531 15.64 16.31 -12.46
N PHE A 532 14.98 15.16 -12.42
CA PHE A 532 14.11 14.68 -13.48
C PHE A 532 12.72 14.26 -13.00
N MET A 533 12.42 14.43 -11.71
CA MET A 533 11.09 14.11 -11.18
C MET A 533 10.06 15.14 -11.64
N SER A 534 8.86 14.69 -11.99
CA SER A 534 7.70 15.57 -12.20
C SER A 534 7.07 16.05 -10.88
N ARG A 535 7.25 15.29 -9.79
CA ARG A 535 6.80 15.63 -8.44
C ARG A 535 8.01 15.93 -7.55
N GLU A 536 7.97 17.07 -6.87
CA GLU A 536 9.00 17.44 -5.91
C GLU A 536 9.07 16.41 -4.77
N ASN A 537 10.27 16.26 -4.21
CA ASN A 537 10.48 15.42 -3.02
C ASN A 537 10.00 13.96 -3.22
N SER A 538 10.14 13.39 -4.41
CA SER A 538 9.72 12.02 -4.74
C SER A 538 10.84 11.11 -5.26
N HIS A 539 12.09 11.59 -5.27
CA HIS A 539 13.23 10.88 -5.83
C HIS A 539 13.83 9.84 -4.88
N LEU A 540 14.60 8.90 -5.43
CA LEU A 540 15.45 7.94 -4.72
C LEU A 540 16.92 8.39 -4.68
N VAL A 541 17.34 9.11 -5.72
CA VAL A 541 18.69 9.62 -5.94
C VAL A 541 18.63 11.15 -6.01
N ASN A 542 19.46 11.83 -5.24
CA ASN A 542 19.53 13.29 -5.24
C ASN A 542 20.23 13.83 -6.49
N ALA A 543 20.30 15.15 -6.64
CA ALA A 543 20.94 15.82 -7.76
C ALA A 543 22.41 15.42 -7.94
N GLU A 544 23.11 15.13 -6.85
CA GLU A 544 24.53 14.73 -6.81
C GLU A 544 24.77 13.24 -7.12
N GLY A 545 23.72 12.43 -7.32
CA GLY A 545 23.85 11.00 -7.61
C GLY A 545 23.91 10.09 -6.38
N GLU A 546 23.63 10.62 -5.19
CA GLU A 546 23.64 9.89 -3.93
C GLU A 546 22.23 9.37 -3.56
N LEU A 547 22.18 8.20 -2.93
CA LEU A 547 20.93 7.62 -2.44
C LEU A 547 20.44 8.33 -1.18
N ASN A 548 19.20 8.82 -1.22
CA ASN A 548 18.50 9.24 -0.01
C ASN A 548 17.92 8.04 0.75
N GLU A 549 17.22 8.28 1.86
CA GLU A 549 16.63 7.21 2.66
C GLU A 549 15.63 6.33 1.87
N ALA A 550 14.84 6.91 0.97
CA ALA A 550 13.91 6.15 0.13
C ALA A 550 14.65 5.25 -0.87
N GLY A 551 15.73 5.74 -1.48
CA GLY A 551 16.60 4.94 -2.35
C GLY A 551 17.26 3.78 -1.60
N LYS A 552 17.74 4.02 -0.37
CA LYS A 552 18.29 2.96 0.49
C LYS A 552 17.24 1.89 0.80
N ARG A 553 16.00 2.29 1.12
CA ARG A 553 14.89 1.34 1.36
C ARG A 553 14.53 0.53 0.14
N PHE A 554 14.42 1.18 -1.03
CA PHE A 554 14.17 0.51 -2.29
C PHE A 554 15.22 -0.57 -2.59
N LEU A 555 16.51 -0.22 -2.50
CA LEU A 555 17.59 -1.18 -2.75
C LEU A 555 17.62 -2.29 -1.69
N SER A 556 17.34 -1.98 -0.42
CA SER A 556 17.21 -3.00 0.64
C SER A 556 16.09 -3.99 0.34
N LEU A 557 14.93 -3.54 -0.17
CA LEU A 557 13.85 -4.43 -0.56
C LEU A 557 14.23 -5.31 -1.75
N LYS A 558 14.91 -4.75 -2.76
CA LYS A 558 15.42 -5.55 -3.88
C LYS A 558 16.36 -6.66 -3.42
N GLN A 559 17.19 -6.41 -2.41
CA GLN A 559 18.04 -7.44 -1.80
C GLN A 559 17.23 -8.45 -0.96
N GLU A 560 16.25 -7.98 -0.17
CA GLU A 560 15.32 -8.85 0.58
C GLU A 560 14.56 -9.80 -0.35
N TRP A 561 14.25 -9.36 -1.57
CA TRP A 561 13.53 -10.14 -2.58
C TRP A 561 14.44 -10.97 -3.48
N LEU A 562 15.63 -11.34 -3.00
CA LEU A 562 16.44 -12.39 -3.62
C LEU A 562 16.40 -13.66 -2.78
N SER A 563 16.33 -14.80 -3.45
CA SER A 563 16.31 -16.11 -2.81
C SER A 563 17.71 -16.70 -2.69
N HIS A 564 18.07 -17.06 -1.47
CA HIS A 564 19.34 -17.70 -1.15
C HIS A 564 19.06 -18.93 -0.30
N SER A 565 19.69 -20.05 -0.62
CA SER A 565 19.56 -21.30 0.13
C SER A 565 20.85 -22.09 0.08
N HIS A 566 21.14 -22.85 1.13
CA HIS A 566 22.27 -23.77 1.14
C HIS A 566 21.96 -24.98 2.01
N GLY A 567 22.63 -26.08 1.73
CA GLY A 567 22.49 -27.31 2.49
C GLY A 567 23.14 -28.47 1.77
N TYR A 568 22.81 -29.68 2.18
CA TYR A 568 23.34 -30.88 1.55
C TYR A 568 22.28 -31.50 0.64
N ALA A 569 22.73 -32.09 -0.46
CA ALA A 569 21.87 -32.95 -1.26
C ALA A 569 21.44 -34.17 -0.41
N ASP A 570 20.20 -34.62 -0.60
CA ASP A 570 19.66 -35.81 0.06
C ASP A 570 20.21 -37.12 -0.54
N ALA A 571 19.76 -38.26 0.00
CA ALA A 571 20.19 -39.58 -0.46
C ALA A 571 19.80 -39.88 -1.92
N GLN A 572 18.85 -39.13 -2.48
CA GLN A 572 18.39 -39.21 -3.85
C GLN A 572 19.13 -38.23 -4.78
N GLY A 573 20.12 -37.50 -4.26
CA GLY A 573 20.87 -36.48 -5.01
C GLY A 573 20.01 -35.25 -5.31
N GLN A 574 19.09 -34.89 -4.42
CA GLN A 574 18.19 -33.75 -4.58
C GLN A 574 18.42 -32.68 -3.52
N PHE A 575 18.13 -31.43 -3.88
CA PHE A 575 18.12 -30.31 -2.95
C PHE A 575 16.89 -29.44 -3.20
N SER A 576 16.05 -29.31 -2.17
CA SER A 576 14.81 -28.54 -2.26
C SER A 576 14.90 -27.23 -1.49
N PHE A 577 14.31 -26.17 -2.05
CA PHE A 577 14.22 -24.85 -1.43
C PHE A 577 12.98 -24.10 -1.95
N ARG A 578 12.61 -22.99 -1.32
CA ARG A 578 11.64 -22.06 -1.88
C ARG A 578 12.29 -20.81 -2.46
N GLY A 579 11.94 -20.47 -3.69
CA GLY A 579 12.55 -19.35 -4.41
C GLY A 579 11.56 -18.51 -5.20
N PHE A 580 11.87 -17.22 -5.38
CA PHE A 580 11.19 -16.32 -6.31
C PHE A 580 11.40 -16.76 -7.77
N SER A 581 10.56 -16.30 -8.69
CA SER A 581 10.88 -16.41 -10.11
C SER A 581 12.13 -15.59 -10.45
N GLY A 582 12.98 -16.13 -11.31
CA GLY A 582 14.27 -15.53 -11.57
C GLY A 582 15.33 -16.45 -12.13
N THR A 583 16.48 -15.84 -12.39
CA THR A 583 17.72 -16.55 -12.73
C THR A 583 18.55 -16.79 -11.48
N TYR A 584 19.08 -18.01 -11.35
CA TYR A 584 19.83 -18.50 -10.22
C TYR A 584 21.18 -19.05 -10.64
N ASN A 585 22.18 -18.88 -9.78
CA ASN A 585 23.40 -19.66 -9.80
C ASN A 585 23.34 -20.74 -8.70
N VAL A 586 23.69 -21.97 -9.07
CA VAL A 586 23.93 -23.06 -8.12
C VAL A 586 25.40 -23.43 -8.14
N GLU A 587 26.00 -23.47 -6.95
CA GLU A 587 27.33 -24.00 -6.69
C GLU A 587 27.19 -25.35 -5.98
N VAL A 588 27.77 -26.39 -6.57
CA VAL A 588 27.77 -27.76 -6.06
C VAL A 588 29.20 -28.13 -5.70
N VAL A 589 29.44 -28.41 -4.42
CA VAL A 589 30.75 -28.76 -3.88
C VAL A 589 30.71 -30.22 -3.42
N THR A 590 31.49 -31.05 -4.10
CA THR A 590 31.73 -32.45 -3.77
C THR A 590 33.12 -32.61 -3.15
N LEU A 591 33.48 -33.82 -2.71
CA LEU A 591 34.85 -34.10 -2.24
C LEU A 591 35.92 -33.92 -3.34
N ALA A 592 35.55 -34.09 -4.61
CA ALA A 592 36.50 -34.09 -5.73
C ALA A 592 36.50 -32.77 -6.54
N LYS A 593 35.35 -32.12 -6.69
CA LYS A 593 35.16 -30.96 -7.55
C LYS A 593 34.15 -29.96 -7.01
N LYS A 594 34.32 -28.71 -7.45
CA LYS A 594 33.39 -27.60 -7.29
C LYS A 594 32.86 -27.19 -8.67
N ILE A 595 31.54 -27.18 -8.83
CA ILE A 595 30.86 -26.87 -10.09
C ILE A 595 29.93 -25.69 -9.87
N SER A 596 29.82 -24.81 -10.87
CA SER A 596 28.83 -23.73 -10.89
C SER A 596 28.01 -23.79 -12.17
N LYS A 597 26.68 -23.68 -12.05
CA LYS A 597 25.71 -23.68 -13.16
C LYS A 597 24.65 -22.62 -12.93
N THR A 598 24.04 -22.16 -14.02
CA THR A 598 22.91 -21.23 -13.99
C THR A 598 21.63 -21.97 -14.38
N PHE A 599 20.51 -21.64 -13.73
CA PHE A 599 19.18 -22.15 -14.08
C PHE A 599 18.12 -21.07 -13.86
N VAL A 600 16.94 -21.26 -14.45
CA VAL A 600 15.81 -20.32 -14.38
C VAL A 600 14.64 -20.97 -13.66
N VAL A 601 13.92 -20.15 -12.89
CA VAL A 601 12.71 -20.52 -12.17
C VAL A 601 11.57 -19.66 -12.76
N GLU A 602 10.83 -20.19 -13.73
CA GLU A 602 9.77 -19.53 -14.55
C GLU A 602 8.43 -19.28 -13.83
N LYS A 603 7.91 -18.06 -13.66
CA LYS A 603 6.66 -17.76 -12.88
C LYS A 603 5.56 -18.86 -12.97
N GLY A 604 4.99 -19.27 -11.83
CA GLY A 604 3.86 -20.20 -11.77
C GLY A 604 3.60 -20.80 -10.39
N ASP A 605 2.48 -21.52 -10.23
CA ASP A 605 1.99 -22.01 -8.93
C ASP A 605 2.47 -23.43 -8.56
N SER A 606 2.97 -24.18 -9.55
CA SER A 606 3.40 -25.56 -9.36
C SER A 606 4.86 -25.67 -8.90
N SER A 607 5.17 -26.73 -8.15
CA SER A 607 6.55 -27.09 -7.82
C SER A 607 7.38 -27.33 -9.08
N VAL A 608 8.64 -26.89 -9.09
CA VAL A 608 9.54 -27.03 -10.25
C VAL A 608 10.64 -28.04 -9.94
N LEU A 609 10.83 -29.00 -10.85
CA LEU A 609 11.99 -29.89 -10.87
C LEU A 609 12.99 -29.39 -11.90
N VAL A 610 14.22 -29.11 -11.47
CA VAL A 610 15.31 -28.67 -12.33
C VAL A 610 16.42 -29.71 -12.31
N SER A 611 16.73 -30.29 -13.48
CA SER A 611 17.85 -31.20 -13.62
C SER A 611 19.16 -30.42 -13.81
N ILE A 612 20.16 -30.71 -12.99
CA ILE A 612 21.49 -30.11 -13.06
C ILE A 612 22.50 -31.21 -13.38
N ASP A 613 23.10 -31.14 -14.56
CA ASP A 613 24.12 -32.08 -15.01
C ASP A 613 25.54 -31.62 -14.59
N LEU A 614 26.27 -32.50 -13.89
CA LEU A 614 27.48 -32.17 -13.11
C LEU A 614 28.81 -32.66 -13.70
#